data_AF-A0A2W4Y5T1-F1
#
_entry.id   AF-A0A2W4Y5T1-F1
#
_cell.length_a   1.000
_cell.length_b   1.000
_cell.length_c   1.000
_cell.angle_alpha   90.00
_cell.angle_beta   90.00
_cell.angle_gamma   90.00
#
_symmetry.space_group_name_H-M   'P 1'
#
loop_
_entity.id
_entity.type
_entity.pdbx_description
1 polymer ?
#
loop_
_entity_poly.entity_id
_entity_poly.type
_entity_poly.pdbx_seq_one_letter_code
_entity_poly.pdbx_strand_id
1 'polypeptide(L)'
;MAPISYSAPVNALLQLGEEHIRSREEWPDYPKLYGFTAEHIPDLIQMAINQDLNWAPSDSPEVWAPLHAWRVLGQLKAETAIEPLLSVFHVMEDSDWFSKDMPNVFALIGPAAISPVHAFLADSENAFYCRWTAASILVKIGQTHPQVRTDCLAILEQQLEQYSKNSPMFNGVLIANLMDLEAQESAPLMERAFAAKRVDSSIAGDWIDVQYGLGLISQAEIYDLRRQVDAEKLRSKTSKVAANPPKGFGAEPSKKKKKR
;
A
#
# COMPACT_ATOMS: atom_id res chain seq x y z
N MET A 1 -1.77 37.08 -4.92
CA MET A 1 -1.20 36.23 -5.99
C MET A 1 -2.06 36.40 -7.22
N ALA A 2 -1.48 36.50 -8.41
CA ALA A 2 -2.28 36.44 -9.64
C ALA A 2 -2.99 35.07 -9.69
N PRO A 3 -4.24 34.98 -10.18
CA PRO A 3 -4.91 33.70 -10.33
C PRO A 3 -4.04 32.81 -11.24
N ILE A 4 -3.74 31.60 -10.79
CA ILE A 4 -3.01 30.62 -11.58
C ILE A 4 -3.86 30.35 -12.82
N SER A 5 -3.31 30.64 -14.00
CA SER A 5 -3.96 30.40 -15.28
C SER A 5 -3.15 29.35 -16.03
N TYR A 6 -3.77 28.22 -16.34
CA TYR A 6 -3.16 27.17 -17.15
C TYR A 6 -3.33 27.48 -18.65
N SER A 7 -2.32 27.18 -19.45
CA SER A 7 -2.41 27.31 -20.90
C SER A 7 -3.29 26.21 -21.51
N ALA A 8 -3.82 26.44 -22.72
CA ALA A 8 -4.47 25.36 -23.47
C ALA A 8 -3.42 24.34 -23.93
N PRO A 9 -3.71 23.02 -23.89
CA PRO A 9 -4.99 22.41 -23.54
C PRO A 9 -5.15 22.06 -22.05
N VAL A 10 -4.19 22.41 -21.18
CA VAL A 10 -4.21 22.05 -19.74
C VAL A 10 -5.42 22.63 -19.01
N ASN A 11 -5.83 23.86 -19.34
CA ASN A 11 -7.03 24.46 -18.77
C ASN A 11 -8.33 23.67 -19.01
N ALA A 12 -8.40 22.81 -20.03
CA ALA A 12 -9.57 21.97 -20.29
C ALA A 12 -9.80 20.94 -19.18
N LEU A 13 -8.74 20.53 -18.47
CA LEU A 13 -8.84 19.56 -17.36
C LEU A 13 -9.69 20.09 -16.19
N LEU A 14 -9.79 21.42 -16.03
CA LEU A 14 -10.63 22.06 -15.00
C LEU A 14 -12.13 21.79 -15.18
N GLN A 15 -12.55 21.35 -16.38
CA GLN A 15 -13.96 21.21 -16.75
C GLN A 15 -14.37 19.75 -16.97
N LEU A 16 -13.45 18.78 -16.90
CA LEU A 16 -13.74 17.37 -17.19
C LEU A 16 -14.55 16.69 -16.09
N GLY A 17 -14.34 17.08 -14.83
CA GLY A 17 -15.01 16.48 -13.68
C GLY A 17 -14.78 14.97 -13.54
N GLU A 18 -15.67 14.28 -12.84
CA GLU A 18 -15.44 12.90 -12.40
C GLU A 18 -15.79 11.82 -13.42
N GLU A 19 -16.37 12.15 -14.57
CA GLU A 19 -16.94 11.16 -15.50
C GLU A 19 -15.87 10.14 -15.93
N HIS A 20 -14.70 10.60 -16.36
CA HIS A 20 -13.58 9.72 -16.74
C HIS A 20 -12.84 9.08 -15.56
N ILE A 21 -13.13 9.50 -14.33
CA ILE A 21 -12.55 8.94 -13.11
C ILE A 21 -13.40 7.77 -12.60
N ARG A 22 -14.74 7.92 -12.60
CA ARG A 22 -15.68 6.95 -12.02
C ARG A 22 -16.22 5.92 -13.01
N SER A 23 -16.38 6.26 -14.29
CA SER A 23 -17.17 5.45 -15.23
C SER A 23 -16.38 4.44 -16.07
N ARG A 24 -15.05 4.45 -16.00
CA ARG A 24 -14.21 3.62 -16.88
C ARG A 24 -13.26 2.72 -16.09
N GLU A 25 -13.18 1.47 -16.53
CA GLU A 25 -12.15 0.52 -16.08
C GLU A 25 -10.75 0.94 -16.58
N GLU A 26 -10.67 1.53 -17.78
CA GLU A 26 -9.43 1.99 -18.40
C GLU A 26 -9.39 3.51 -18.56
N TRP A 27 -8.20 4.10 -18.40
CA TRP A 27 -8.01 5.54 -18.58
C TRP A 27 -8.16 5.96 -20.05
N PRO A 28 -8.82 7.09 -20.34
CA PRO A 28 -8.75 7.68 -21.68
C PRO A 28 -7.30 7.91 -22.12
N ASP A 29 -7.02 7.84 -23.41
CA ASP A 29 -5.74 8.28 -23.99
C ASP A 29 -5.73 9.82 -24.03
N TYR A 30 -5.37 10.45 -22.91
CA TYR A 30 -5.43 11.91 -22.76
C TYR A 30 -4.55 12.63 -23.79
N PRO A 31 -3.28 12.22 -24.03
CA PRO A 31 -2.44 12.81 -25.07
C PRO A 31 -3.13 12.84 -26.42
N LYS A 32 -3.72 11.73 -26.86
CA LYS A 32 -4.38 11.66 -28.16
C LYS A 32 -5.70 12.44 -28.21
N LEU A 33 -6.50 12.39 -27.15
CA LEU A 33 -7.84 12.99 -27.12
C LEU A 33 -7.79 14.52 -27.01
N TYR A 34 -6.84 15.05 -26.25
CA TYR A 34 -6.76 16.49 -25.94
C TYR A 34 -5.53 17.17 -26.54
N GLY A 35 -4.63 16.42 -27.21
CA GLY A 35 -3.43 16.97 -27.83
C GLY A 35 -2.31 17.29 -26.85
N PHE A 36 -2.23 16.60 -25.70
CA PHE A 36 -1.13 16.81 -24.78
C PHE A 36 0.20 16.29 -25.36
N THR A 37 1.24 17.08 -25.15
CA THR A 37 2.63 16.83 -25.54
C THR A 37 3.56 17.19 -24.39
N ALA A 38 4.86 16.89 -24.52
CA ALA A 38 5.87 17.22 -23.53
C ALA A 38 5.96 18.73 -23.18
N GLU A 39 5.56 19.62 -24.10
CA GLU A 39 5.56 21.09 -23.87
C GLU A 39 4.62 21.50 -22.72
N HIS A 40 3.61 20.68 -22.43
CA HIS A 40 2.59 20.95 -21.42
C HIS A 40 2.95 20.39 -20.04
N ILE A 41 4.05 19.63 -19.92
CA ILE A 41 4.47 19.01 -18.65
C ILE A 41 4.59 20.03 -17.51
N PRO A 42 5.18 21.23 -17.68
CA PRO A 42 5.26 22.21 -16.60
C PRO A 42 3.90 22.63 -16.03
N ASP A 43 2.94 22.96 -16.89
CA ASP A 43 1.58 23.35 -16.49
C ASP A 43 0.82 22.17 -15.86
N LEU A 44 1.01 20.95 -16.39
CA LEU A 44 0.43 19.73 -15.83
C LEU A 44 1.00 19.42 -14.44
N ILE A 45 2.31 19.59 -14.22
CA ILE A 45 2.94 19.47 -12.89
C ILE A 45 2.34 20.50 -11.96
N GLN A 46 2.23 21.77 -12.37
CA GLN A 46 1.64 22.81 -11.56
C GLN A 46 0.20 22.48 -11.15
N MET A 47 -0.62 21.96 -12.07
CA MET A 47 -1.98 21.52 -11.79
C MET A 47 -2.03 20.32 -10.83
N ALA A 48 -1.18 19.33 -11.07
CA ALA A 48 -1.09 18.09 -10.29
C ALA A 48 -0.77 18.33 -8.81
N ILE A 49 -0.05 19.41 -8.49
CA ILE A 49 0.36 19.75 -7.13
C ILE A 49 -0.40 20.93 -6.53
N ASN A 50 -1.41 21.44 -7.23
CA ASN A 50 -2.13 22.62 -6.80
C ASN A 50 -3.06 22.29 -5.61
N GLN A 51 -2.73 22.82 -4.43
CA GLN A 51 -3.51 22.61 -3.21
C GLN A 51 -4.92 23.21 -3.29
N ASP A 52 -5.10 24.36 -3.94
CA ASP A 52 -6.42 24.98 -4.08
C ASP A 52 -7.35 24.10 -4.90
N LEU A 53 -6.81 23.40 -5.92
CA LEU A 53 -7.58 22.43 -6.69
C LEU A 53 -7.83 21.15 -5.88
N ASN A 54 -6.85 20.63 -5.15
CA ASN A 54 -7.01 19.43 -4.31
C ASN A 54 -8.10 19.60 -3.24
N TRP A 55 -8.30 20.83 -2.76
CA TRP A 55 -9.29 21.19 -1.73
C TRP A 55 -10.47 21.99 -2.26
N ALA A 56 -10.66 22.01 -3.59
CA ALA A 56 -11.83 22.64 -4.21
C ALA A 56 -13.13 21.96 -3.74
N PRO A 57 -14.29 22.65 -3.80
CA PRO A 57 -15.58 22.06 -3.44
C PRO A 57 -15.83 20.74 -4.17
N SER A 58 -16.33 19.73 -3.46
CA SER A 58 -16.49 18.37 -3.98
C SER A 58 -17.46 18.25 -5.16
N ASP A 59 -18.35 19.23 -5.32
CA ASP A 59 -19.30 19.37 -6.43
C ASP A 59 -18.75 20.18 -7.61
N SER A 60 -17.56 20.78 -7.49
CA SER A 60 -16.87 21.47 -8.57
C SER A 60 -16.11 20.48 -9.45
N PRO A 61 -16.13 20.62 -10.79
CA PRO A 61 -15.29 19.81 -11.67
C PRO A 61 -13.78 20.04 -11.42
N GLU A 62 -13.41 21.20 -10.87
CA GLU A 62 -12.01 21.60 -10.65
C GLU A 62 -11.28 20.70 -9.65
N VAL A 63 -12.00 20.11 -8.68
CA VAL A 63 -11.41 19.19 -7.69
C VAL A 63 -10.85 17.91 -8.34
N TRP A 64 -11.31 17.59 -9.55
CA TRP A 64 -10.87 16.42 -10.31
C TRP A 64 -9.69 16.73 -11.24
N ALA A 65 -9.38 18.00 -11.48
CA ALA A 65 -8.33 18.42 -12.41
C ALA A 65 -6.94 17.86 -12.06
N PRO A 66 -6.50 17.84 -10.78
CA PRO A 66 -5.22 17.23 -10.40
C PRO A 66 -5.14 15.75 -10.77
N LEU A 67 -6.22 14.98 -10.57
CA LEU A 67 -6.27 13.55 -10.91
C LEU A 67 -6.11 13.33 -12.41
N HIS A 68 -6.75 14.16 -13.24
CA HIS A 68 -6.52 14.12 -14.68
C HIS A 68 -5.06 14.44 -15.03
N ALA A 69 -4.50 15.48 -14.42
CA ALA A 69 -3.11 15.87 -14.65
C ALA A 69 -2.14 14.73 -14.30
N TRP A 70 -2.34 14.01 -13.19
CA TRP A 70 -1.53 12.85 -12.84
C TRP A 70 -1.53 11.78 -13.93
N ARG A 71 -2.71 11.44 -14.44
CA ARG A 71 -2.87 10.43 -15.51
C ARG A 71 -2.19 10.88 -16.80
N VAL A 72 -2.31 12.16 -17.17
CA VAL A 72 -1.64 12.72 -18.34
C VAL A 72 -0.12 12.68 -18.18
N LEU A 73 0.41 13.09 -17.02
CA LEU A 73 1.85 13.04 -16.72
C LEU A 73 2.41 11.63 -16.83
N GLY A 74 1.67 10.63 -16.34
CA GLY A 74 1.99 9.22 -16.53
C GLY A 74 2.06 8.84 -18.00
N GLN A 75 1.00 9.12 -18.78
CA GLN A 75 0.93 8.77 -20.20
C GLN A 75 2.00 9.48 -21.06
N LEU A 76 2.41 10.70 -20.67
CA LEU A 76 3.53 11.43 -21.29
C LEU A 76 4.91 10.96 -20.82
N LYS A 77 4.98 10.04 -19.86
CA LYS A 77 6.22 9.53 -19.24
C LYS A 77 7.09 10.66 -18.66
N ALA A 78 6.46 11.61 -17.99
CA ALA A 78 7.11 12.82 -17.51
C ALA A 78 8.03 12.56 -16.29
N GLU A 79 9.30 12.24 -16.53
CA GLU A 79 10.28 12.00 -15.44
C GLU A 79 10.44 13.21 -14.50
N THR A 80 10.35 14.44 -15.03
CA THR A 80 10.41 15.67 -14.22
C THR A 80 9.25 15.83 -13.25
N ALA A 81 8.19 15.03 -13.39
CA ALA A 81 7.03 15.03 -12.48
C ALA A 81 7.22 14.12 -11.25
N ILE A 82 8.24 13.24 -11.23
CA ILE A 82 8.43 12.25 -10.16
C ILE A 82 8.50 12.93 -8.78
N GLU A 83 9.44 13.86 -8.59
CA GLU A 83 9.64 14.56 -7.32
C GLU A 83 8.45 15.47 -6.95
N PRO A 84 7.89 16.30 -7.87
CA PRO A 84 6.68 17.05 -7.59
C PRO A 84 5.51 16.17 -7.14
N LEU A 85 5.27 15.03 -7.78
CA LEU A 85 4.19 14.13 -7.41
C LEU A 85 4.43 13.49 -6.04
N LEU A 86 5.66 13.06 -5.73
CA LEU A 86 6.00 12.56 -4.39
C LEU A 86 5.75 13.62 -3.30
N SER A 87 6.00 14.89 -3.60
CA SER A 87 5.85 15.98 -2.63
C SER A 87 4.42 16.16 -2.13
N VAL A 88 3.40 15.73 -2.86
CA VAL A 88 1.99 15.91 -2.47
C VAL A 88 1.37 14.70 -1.78
N PHE A 89 2.14 13.61 -1.59
CA PHE A 89 1.63 12.37 -1.00
C PHE A 89 0.98 12.59 0.37
N HIS A 90 1.62 13.41 1.21
CA HIS A 90 1.14 13.72 2.56
C HIS A 90 -0.18 14.50 2.59
N VAL A 91 -0.46 15.28 1.54
CA VAL A 91 -1.72 16.04 1.42
C VAL A 91 -2.87 15.13 1.00
N MET A 92 -2.54 14.04 0.29
CA MET A 92 -3.50 13.17 -0.39
C MET A 92 -3.64 11.80 0.28
N GLU A 93 -3.15 11.61 1.51
CA GLU A 93 -3.11 10.28 2.15
C GLU A 93 -4.51 9.67 2.32
N ASP A 94 -5.51 10.51 2.58
CA ASP A 94 -6.91 10.11 2.79
C ASP A 94 -7.70 9.96 1.46
N SER A 95 -7.08 10.19 0.31
CA SER A 95 -7.75 10.07 -0.98
C SER A 95 -7.70 8.64 -1.51
N ASP A 96 -8.86 7.99 -1.62
CA ASP A 96 -8.98 6.65 -2.20
C ASP A 96 -8.46 6.57 -3.65
N TRP A 97 -8.51 7.68 -4.39
CA TRP A 97 -7.98 7.75 -5.76
C TRP A 97 -6.47 7.77 -5.78
N PHE A 98 -5.85 8.38 -4.77
CA PHE A 98 -4.42 8.56 -4.71
C PHE A 98 -3.69 7.22 -4.60
N SER A 99 -4.10 6.35 -3.68
CA SER A 99 -3.51 5.02 -3.50
C SER A 99 -3.73 4.10 -4.71
N LYS A 100 -4.81 4.32 -5.47
CA LYS A 100 -5.15 3.55 -6.68
C LYS A 100 -4.44 4.02 -7.95
N ASP A 101 -4.37 5.33 -8.18
CA ASP A 101 -3.87 5.88 -9.44
C ASP A 101 -2.34 6.00 -9.43
N MET A 102 -1.72 6.38 -8.30
CA MET A 102 -0.28 6.64 -8.23
C MET A 102 0.59 5.45 -8.68
N PRO A 103 0.32 4.20 -8.27
CA PRO A 103 1.07 3.05 -8.78
C PRO A 103 1.07 2.98 -10.32
N ASN A 104 -0.09 3.21 -10.96
CA ASN A 104 -0.21 3.19 -12.41
C ASN A 104 0.48 4.40 -13.07
N VAL A 105 0.37 5.60 -12.48
CA VAL A 105 1.03 6.81 -12.98
C VAL A 105 2.54 6.62 -13.01
N PHE A 106 3.14 6.21 -11.89
CA PHE A 106 4.58 6.04 -11.78
C PHE A 106 5.09 4.87 -12.64
N ALA A 107 4.30 3.80 -12.80
CA ALA A 107 4.64 2.73 -13.71
C ALA A 107 4.64 3.15 -15.18
N LEU A 108 3.75 4.07 -15.60
CA LEU A 108 3.78 4.66 -16.93
C LEU A 108 5.00 5.58 -17.13
N ILE A 109 5.38 6.37 -16.11
CA ILE A 109 6.64 7.15 -16.11
C ILE A 109 7.84 6.22 -16.29
N GLY A 110 7.88 5.13 -15.53
CA GLY A 110 8.81 4.03 -15.74
C GLY A 110 10.02 4.02 -14.79
N PRO A 111 11.09 3.29 -15.13
CA PRO A 111 12.17 2.93 -14.20
C PRO A 111 12.90 4.11 -13.54
N ALA A 112 12.89 5.29 -14.12
CA ALA A 112 13.48 6.50 -13.53
C ALA A 112 12.90 6.83 -12.14
N ALA A 113 11.66 6.39 -11.86
CA ALA A 113 10.99 6.58 -10.58
C ALA A 113 11.55 5.71 -9.43
N ILE A 114 12.27 4.62 -9.72
CA ILE A 114 12.64 3.63 -8.69
C ILE A 114 13.47 4.25 -7.57
N SER A 115 14.49 5.04 -7.92
CA SER A 115 15.40 5.63 -6.92
C SER A 115 14.69 6.66 -6.03
N PRO A 116 13.95 7.66 -6.57
CA PRO A 116 13.16 8.58 -5.74
C PRO A 116 12.11 7.87 -4.86
N VAL A 117 11.39 6.89 -5.42
CA VAL A 117 10.37 6.13 -4.66
C VAL A 117 11.01 5.29 -3.55
N HIS A 118 12.18 4.70 -3.80
CA HIS A 118 12.93 4.00 -2.76
C HIS A 118 13.32 4.94 -1.62
N ALA A 119 13.87 6.11 -1.93
CA ALA A 119 14.23 7.10 -0.91
C ALA A 119 13.01 7.50 -0.07
N PHE A 120 11.86 7.75 -0.72
CA PHE A 120 10.61 8.08 -0.06
C PHE A 120 10.10 6.93 0.85
N LEU A 121 10.15 5.69 0.36
CA LEU A 121 9.74 4.50 1.10
C LEU A 121 10.59 4.25 2.35
N ALA A 122 11.90 4.49 2.24
CA ALA A 122 12.89 4.25 3.30
C ALA A 122 12.82 5.28 4.43
N ASP A 123 12.29 6.47 4.17
CA ASP A 123 12.12 7.51 5.18
C ASP A 123 10.96 7.15 6.13
N SER A 124 11.30 6.90 7.40
CA SER A 124 10.33 6.54 8.43
C SER A 124 9.46 7.71 8.92
N GLU A 125 9.84 8.95 8.60
CA GLU A 125 9.06 10.15 8.94
C GLU A 125 7.86 10.33 7.99
N ASN A 126 7.86 9.67 6.83
CA ASN A 126 6.72 9.67 5.93
C ASN A 126 5.54 8.88 6.52
N ALA A 127 4.32 9.40 6.30
CA ALA A 127 3.10 8.81 6.80
C ALA A 127 2.89 7.37 6.29
N PHE A 128 2.20 6.56 7.09
CA PHE A 128 2.04 5.13 6.85
C PHE A 128 1.44 4.82 5.47
N TYR A 129 0.34 5.48 5.11
CA TYR A 129 -0.35 5.24 3.82
C TYR A 129 0.46 5.76 2.63
N CYS A 130 1.23 6.83 2.80
CA CYS A 130 2.16 7.31 1.77
C CYS A 130 3.27 6.28 1.50
N ARG A 131 3.86 5.71 2.56
CA ARG A 131 4.87 4.66 2.44
C ARG A 131 4.29 3.36 1.86
N TRP A 132 3.05 3.00 2.22
CA TRP A 132 2.35 1.90 1.55
C TRP A 132 2.25 2.15 0.06
N THR A 133 1.75 3.33 -0.33
CA THR A 133 1.59 3.69 -1.75
C THR A 133 2.92 3.64 -2.49
N ALA A 134 4.01 4.10 -1.86
CA ALA A 134 5.36 3.98 -2.41
C ALA A 134 5.80 2.52 -2.64
N ALA A 135 5.50 1.61 -1.71
CA ALA A 135 5.75 0.18 -1.91
C ALA A 135 4.94 -0.38 -3.10
N SER A 136 3.65 0.01 -3.21
CA SER A 136 2.79 -0.41 -4.31
C SER A 136 3.21 0.17 -5.67
N ILE A 137 3.83 1.35 -5.70
CA ILE A 137 4.47 1.90 -6.90
C ILE A 137 5.61 0.98 -7.37
N LEU A 138 6.49 0.53 -6.47
CA LEU A 138 7.58 -0.38 -6.83
C LEU A 138 7.05 -1.70 -7.39
N VAL A 139 5.99 -2.26 -6.78
CA VAL A 139 5.30 -3.44 -7.31
C VAL A 139 4.82 -3.19 -8.74
N LYS A 140 4.10 -2.09 -8.96
CA LYS A 140 3.53 -1.80 -10.28
C LYS A 140 4.60 -1.54 -11.33
N ILE A 141 5.70 -0.87 -10.97
CA ILE A 141 6.87 -0.69 -11.85
C ILE A 141 7.47 -2.07 -12.21
N GLY A 142 7.72 -2.93 -11.22
CA GLY A 142 8.30 -4.27 -11.45
C GLY A 142 7.42 -5.19 -12.31
N GLN A 143 6.09 -5.09 -12.18
CA GLN A 143 5.13 -5.81 -13.03
C GLN A 143 5.08 -5.27 -14.45
N THR A 144 5.20 -3.95 -14.62
CA THR A 144 5.09 -3.27 -15.93
C THR A 144 6.41 -3.32 -16.71
N HIS A 145 7.55 -3.35 -16.01
CA HIS A 145 8.91 -3.30 -16.56
C HIS A 145 9.73 -4.50 -16.06
N PRO A 146 9.60 -5.69 -16.67
CA PRO A 146 10.24 -6.92 -16.18
C PRO A 146 11.76 -6.83 -15.99
N GLN A 147 12.43 -5.98 -16.77
CA GLN A 147 13.87 -5.75 -16.70
C GLN A 147 14.34 -5.17 -15.36
N VAL A 148 13.46 -4.53 -14.59
CA VAL A 148 13.74 -3.93 -13.27
C VAL A 148 12.94 -4.58 -12.14
N ARG A 149 12.26 -5.72 -12.41
CA ARG A 149 11.53 -6.46 -11.37
C ARG A 149 12.44 -6.81 -10.19
N THR A 150 13.64 -7.32 -10.48
CA THR A 150 14.61 -7.73 -9.45
C THR A 150 15.06 -6.55 -8.58
N ASP A 151 15.23 -5.36 -9.16
CA ASP A 151 15.61 -4.16 -8.41
C ASP A 151 14.47 -3.72 -7.46
N CYS A 152 13.22 -3.75 -7.95
CA CYS A 152 12.04 -3.42 -7.13
C CYS A 152 11.86 -4.41 -5.98
N LEU A 153 12.05 -5.70 -6.26
CA LEU A 153 12.00 -6.77 -5.25
C LEU A 153 13.08 -6.58 -4.19
N ALA A 154 14.33 -6.34 -4.60
CA ALA A 154 15.45 -6.13 -3.68
C ALA A 154 15.22 -4.93 -2.75
N ILE A 155 14.61 -3.85 -3.24
CA ILE A 155 14.23 -2.70 -2.40
C ILE A 155 13.20 -3.10 -1.33
N LEU A 156 12.15 -3.84 -1.71
CA LEU A 156 11.13 -4.29 -0.76
C LEU A 156 11.71 -5.27 0.28
N GLU A 157 12.59 -6.18 -0.14
CA GLU A 157 13.34 -7.07 0.75
C GLU A 157 14.21 -6.28 1.74
N GLN A 158 14.98 -5.31 1.25
CA GLN A 158 15.82 -4.46 2.11
C GLN A 158 14.99 -3.72 3.18
N GLN A 159 13.78 -3.28 2.85
CA GLN A 159 12.87 -2.69 3.83
C GLN A 159 12.36 -3.75 4.82
N LEU A 160 12.03 -4.96 4.36
CA LEU A 160 11.53 -6.03 5.22
C LEU A 160 12.62 -6.60 6.13
N GLU A 161 13.89 -6.62 5.72
CA GLU A 161 15.03 -7.00 6.58
C GLU A 161 15.09 -6.17 7.87
N GLN A 162 14.50 -4.97 7.86
CA GLN A 162 14.37 -4.10 9.02
C GLN A 162 13.12 -4.40 9.86
N TYR A 163 12.52 -5.59 9.75
CA TYR A 163 11.27 -5.97 10.44
C TYR A 163 11.29 -5.75 11.96
N SER A 164 12.47 -5.76 12.59
CA SER A 164 12.64 -5.47 14.01
C SER A 164 12.41 -4.00 14.37
N LYS A 165 12.68 -3.08 13.44
CA LYS A 165 12.49 -1.62 13.58
C LYS A 165 11.15 -1.14 13.05
N ASN A 166 10.70 -1.71 11.93
CA ASN A 166 9.41 -1.39 11.32
C ASN A 166 8.24 -1.76 12.24
N SER A 167 7.10 -1.07 12.09
CA SER A 167 5.86 -1.49 12.74
C SER A 167 5.39 -2.84 12.19
N PRO A 168 4.73 -3.69 13.00
CA PRO A 168 4.21 -4.97 12.52
C PRO A 168 3.25 -4.82 11.33
N MET A 169 2.45 -3.75 11.34
CA MET A 169 1.53 -3.41 10.27
C MET A 169 2.29 -3.12 8.97
N PHE A 170 3.37 -2.32 9.02
CA PHE A 170 4.18 -2.02 7.83
C PHE A 170 4.92 -3.24 7.29
N ASN A 171 5.38 -4.16 8.16
CA ASN A 171 5.93 -5.43 7.70
C ASN A 171 4.88 -6.28 6.96
N GLY A 172 3.61 -6.26 7.41
CA GLY A 172 2.50 -6.87 6.69
C GLY A 172 2.31 -6.28 5.29
N VAL A 173 2.43 -4.96 5.16
CA VAL A 173 2.41 -4.26 3.85
C VAL A 173 3.52 -4.75 2.94
N LEU A 174 4.76 -4.79 3.42
CA LEU A 174 5.92 -5.21 2.61
C LEU A 174 5.77 -6.67 2.14
N ILE A 175 5.27 -7.55 3.02
CA ILE A 175 5.01 -8.96 2.67
C ILE A 175 3.91 -9.06 1.61
N ALA A 176 2.80 -8.33 1.74
CA ALA A 176 1.75 -8.31 0.72
C ALA A 176 2.29 -7.83 -0.64
N ASN A 177 3.10 -6.78 -0.67
CA ASN A 177 3.71 -6.27 -1.90
C ASN A 177 4.72 -7.27 -2.52
N LEU A 178 5.47 -8.02 -1.70
CA LEU A 178 6.33 -9.09 -2.19
C LEU A 178 5.53 -10.26 -2.78
N MET A 179 4.37 -10.58 -2.18
CA MET A 179 3.44 -11.57 -2.76
C MET A 179 2.87 -11.12 -4.10
N ASP A 180 2.51 -9.84 -4.24
CA ASP A 180 2.03 -9.27 -5.50
C ASP A 180 3.10 -9.28 -6.62
N LEU A 181 4.38 -9.36 -6.26
CA LEU A 181 5.49 -9.60 -7.19
C LEU A 181 5.82 -11.08 -7.40
N GLU A 182 5.08 -12.00 -6.78
CA GLU A 182 5.31 -13.44 -6.82
C GLU A 182 6.73 -13.81 -6.32
N ALA A 183 7.20 -13.14 -5.27
CA ALA A 183 8.57 -13.25 -4.75
C ALA A 183 8.79 -14.52 -3.89
N GLN A 184 8.74 -15.70 -4.52
CA GLN A 184 9.00 -16.98 -3.85
C GLN A 184 10.40 -17.03 -3.22
N GLU A 185 11.38 -16.39 -3.87
CA GLU A 185 12.76 -16.26 -3.41
C GLU A 185 12.88 -15.57 -2.03
N SER A 186 11.92 -14.70 -1.70
CA SER A 186 11.90 -13.92 -0.45
C SER A 186 11.26 -14.69 0.72
N ALA A 187 10.70 -15.88 0.49
CA ALA A 187 9.97 -16.65 1.50
C ALA A 187 10.77 -16.87 2.82
N PRO A 188 12.08 -17.20 2.81
CA PRO A 188 12.85 -17.34 4.05
C PRO A 188 12.94 -16.04 4.86
N LEU A 189 12.95 -14.87 4.22
CA LEU A 189 12.93 -13.58 4.91
C LEU A 189 11.56 -13.34 5.56
N MET A 190 10.47 -13.60 4.82
CA MET A 190 9.11 -13.45 5.34
C MET A 190 8.85 -14.37 6.54
N GLU A 191 9.27 -15.64 6.45
CA GLU A 191 9.16 -16.62 7.54
C GLU A 191 9.85 -16.13 8.82
N ARG A 192 11.07 -15.58 8.69
CA ARG A 192 11.81 -15.02 9.83
C ARG A 192 11.04 -13.86 10.49
N ALA A 193 10.41 -12.99 9.70
CA ALA A 193 9.61 -11.88 10.23
C ALA A 193 8.37 -12.38 11.01
N PHE A 194 7.67 -13.41 10.50
CA PHE A 194 6.56 -14.05 11.20
C PHE A 194 7.02 -14.77 12.47
N ALA A 195 8.10 -15.54 12.41
CA ALA A 195 8.67 -16.25 13.56
C ALA A 195 9.09 -15.27 14.67
N ALA A 196 9.59 -14.09 14.30
CA ALA A 196 9.90 -13.00 15.22
C ALA A 196 8.65 -12.29 15.79
N LYS A 197 7.44 -12.66 15.36
CA LYS A 197 6.17 -12.00 15.72
C LYS A 197 6.17 -10.51 15.41
N ARG A 198 6.80 -10.15 14.28
CA ARG A 198 6.93 -8.77 13.80
C ARG A 198 6.03 -8.47 12.62
N VAL A 199 4.99 -9.26 12.39
CA VAL A 199 4.05 -9.07 11.28
C VAL A 199 2.63 -9.02 11.83
N ASP A 200 1.87 -8.00 11.42
CA ASP A 200 0.42 -7.97 11.61
C ASP A 200 -0.25 -8.78 10.49
N SER A 201 -0.91 -9.87 10.87
CA SER A 201 -1.55 -10.78 9.93
C SER A 201 -2.86 -10.26 9.33
N SER A 202 -3.35 -9.09 9.75
CA SER A 202 -4.57 -8.49 9.19
C SER A 202 -4.40 -7.97 7.76
N ILE A 203 -3.16 -7.80 7.30
CA ILE A 203 -2.84 -7.28 5.95
C ILE A 203 -2.55 -8.42 4.98
N ALA A 204 -1.48 -9.19 5.23
CA ALA A 204 -1.02 -10.25 4.31
C ALA A 204 -1.55 -11.66 4.67
N GLY A 205 -2.40 -11.77 5.70
CA GLY A 205 -2.76 -13.06 6.30
C GLY A 205 -1.67 -13.60 7.24
N ASP A 206 -1.88 -14.84 7.71
CA ASP A 206 -0.86 -15.54 8.49
C ASP A 206 0.21 -16.20 7.57
N TRP A 207 1.21 -16.85 8.14
CA TRP A 207 2.27 -17.48 7.33
C TRP A 207 1.74 -18.55 6.36
N ILE A 208 0.65 -19.25 6.69
CA ILE A 208 0.02 -20.24 5.81
C ILE A 208 -0.59 -19.55 4.60
N ASP A 209 -1.26 -18.41 4.80
CA ASP A 209 -1.82 -17.59 3.72
C ASP A 209 -0.73 -17.08 2.78
N VAL A 210 0.41 -16.63 3.34
CA VAL A 210 1.56 -16.18 2.55
C VAL A 210 2.18 -17.32 1.74
N GLN A 211 2.37 -18.50 2.34
CA GLN A 211 2.87 -19.67 1.62
C GLN A 211 1.94 -20.05 0.45
N TYR A 212 0.63 -19.98 0.65
CA TYR A 212 -0.34 -20.24 -0.41
C TYR A 212 -0.30 -19.17 -1.51
N GLY A 213 -0.28 -17.89 -1.14
CA GLY A 213 -0.24 -16.79 -2.11
C GLY A 213 1.06 -16.76 -2.92
N LEU A 214 2.17 -17.27 -2.39
CA LEU A 214 3.41 -17.50 -3.12
C LEU A 214 3.41 -18.80 -3.95
N GLY A 215 2.37 -19.64 -3.86
CA GLY A 215 2.30 -20.92 -4.55
C GLY A 215 3.19 -22.02 -3.97
N LEU A 216 3.66 -21.89 -2.72
CA LEU A 216 4.53 -22.85 -2.04
C LEU A 216 3.77 -24.06 -1.50
N ILE A 217 2.47 -23.90 -1.23
CA ILE A 217 1.56 -24.95 -0.76
C ILE A 217 0.25 -24.89 -1.54
N SER A 218 -0.44 -26.01 -1.63
CA SER A 218 -1.74 -26.15 -2.28
C SER A 218 -2.90 -25.84 -1.33
N GLN A 219 -4.09 -25.60 -1.89
CA GLN A 219 -5.33 -25.41 -1.12
C GLN A 219 -5.63 -26.61 -0.20
N ALA A 220 -5.31 -27.84 -0.62
CA ALA A 220 -5.52 -29.04 0.19
C ALA A 220 -4.64 -29.03 1.45
N GLU A 221 -3.37 -28.63 1.29
CA GLU A 221 -2.42 -28.52 2.40
C GLU A 221 -2.83 -27.45 3.42
N ILE A 222 -3.43 -26.34 2.99
CA ILE A 222 -3.98 -25.32 3.91
C ILE A 222 -5.00 -25.93 4.87
N TYR A 223 -5.95 -26.72 4.36
CA TYR A 223 -6.99 -27.34 5.19
C TYR A 223 -6.41 -28.26 6.25
N ASP A 224 -5.40 -29.06 5.89
CA ASP A 224 -4.73 -29.96 6.82
C ASP A 224 -3.90 -29.20 7.86
N LEU A 225 -3.16 -28.18 7.45
CA LEU A 225 -2.37 -27.32 8.35
C LEU A 225 -3.26 -26.57 9.34
N ARG A 226 -4.34 -25.90 8.87
CA ARG A 226 -5.26 -25.17 9.75
C ARG A 226 -5.94 -26.11 10.75
N ARG A 227 -6.34 -27.31 10.32
CA ARG A 227 -6.90 -28.34 11.22
C ARG A 227 -5.91 -28.75 12.31
N GLN A 228 -4.63 -28.92 11.98
CA GLN A 228 -3.60 -29.27 12.95
C GLN A 228 -3.38 -28.14 13.97
N VAL A 229 -3.29 -26.89 13.50
CA VAL A 229 -3.15 -25.69 14.36
C VAL A 229 -4.32 -25.59 15.34
N ASP A 230 -5.56 -25.79 14.87
CA ASP A 230 -6.75 -25.74 15.74
C ASP A 230 -6.76 -26.87 16.78
N ALA A 231 -6.35 -28.08 16.37
CA ALA A 231 -6.20 -29.20 17.29
C ALA A 231 -5.14 -28.93 18.38
N GLU A 232 -4.02 -28.31 18.02
CA GLU A 232 -2.95 -27.94 18.97
C GLU A 232 -3.40 -26.81 19.92
N LYS A 233 -4.11 -25.79 19.42
CA LYS A 233 -4.73 -24.75 20.25
C LYS A 233 -5.73 -25.35 21.24
N LEU A 234 -6.53 -26.34 20.82
CA LEU A 234 -7.47 -27.02 21.71
C LEU A 234 -6.73 -27.81 22.81
N ARG A 235 -5.69 -28.58 22.43
CA ARG A 235 -4.86 -29.36 23.37
C ARG A 235 -4.12 -28.48 24.38
N SER A 236 -3.59 -27.34 23.95
CA SER A 236 -2.91 -26.40 24.85
C SER A 236 -3.88 -25.72 25.82
N LYS A 237 -5.11 -25.38 25.38
CA LYS A 237 -6.16 -24.87 26.26
C LYS A 237 -6.61 -25.90 27.29
N THR A 238 -6.86 -27.15 26.90
CA THR A 238 -7.26 -28.21 27.85
C THR A 238 -6.16 -28.53 28.86
N SER A 239 -4.89 -28.53 28.46
CA SER A 239 -3.75 -28.66 29.38
C SER A 239 -3.69 -27.52 30.41
N LYS A 240 -3.90 -26.27 30.00
CA LYS A 240 -3.95 -25.11 30.92
C LYS A 240 -5.14 -25.15 31.88
N VAL A 241 -6.29 -25.66 31.44
CA VAL A 241 -7.48 -25.85 32.29
C VAL A 241 -7.26 -26.97 33.31
N ALA A 242 -6.60 -28.06 32.92
CA ALA A 242 -6.25 -29.13 33.85
C ALA A 242 -5.24 -28.69 34.92
N ALA A 243 -4.35 -27.75 34.58
CA ALA A 243 -3.36 -27.20 35.51
C ALA A 243 -3.94 -26.20 36.54
N ASN A 244 -5.12 -25.62 36.27
CA ASN A 244 -5.81 -24.69 37.17
C ASN A 244 -7.14 -25.31 37.63
N PRO A 245 -7.20 -25.95 38.81
CA PRO A 245 -8.45 -26.55 39.28
C PRO A 245 -9.54 -25.47 39.39
N PRO A 246 -10.77 -25.75 38.96
CA PRO A 246 -11.86 -24.79 39.06
C PRO A 246 -12.09 -24.44 40.54
N LYS A 247 -12.11 -23.14 40.87
CA LYS A 247 -12.65 -22.65 42.14
C LYS A 247 -14.14 -22.93 42.13
N GLY A 248 -14.54 -24.09 42.68
CA GLY A 248 -15.94 -24.49 42.74
C GLY A 248 -16.81 -23.41 43.39
N PHE A 249 -17.99 -23.19 42.83
CA PHE A 249 -19.07 -22.41 43.45
C PHE A 249 -19.61 -23.19 44.66
N GLY A 250 -18.83 -23.21 45.74
CA GLY A 250 -19.10 -24.03 46.92
C GLY A 250 -18.00 -23.90 47.96
N ALA A 251 -17.49 -22.68 48.20
CA ALA A 251 -16.71 -22.43 49.41
C ALA A 251 -17.69 -22.31 50.58
N GLU A 252 -17.72 -23.32 51.46
CA GLU A 252 -18.40 -23.20 52.76
C GLU A 252 -17.90 -21.96 53.50
N PRO A 253 -18.79 -21.16 54.12
CA PRO A 253 -18.36 -20.00 54.88
C PRO A 253 -17.55 -20.46 56.10
N SER A 254 -16.29 -20.01 56.17
CA SER A 254 -15.39 -20.27 57.29
C SER A 254 -16.08 -19.92 58.62
N LYS A 255 -16.26 -20.92 59.49
CA LYS A 255 -16.77 -20.70 60.84
C LYS A 255 -15.77 -19.82 61.61
N LYS A 256 -16.12 -18.55 61.81
CA LYS A 256 -15.44 -17.64 62.75
C LYS A 256 -15.49 -18.26 64.16
N LYS A 257 -14.33 -18.65 64.70
CA LYS A 257 -14.17 -18.91 66.14
C LYS A 257 -14.34 -17.58 66.89
N LYS A 258 -15.40 -17.45 67.69
CA LYS A 258 -15.54 -16.40 68.70
C LYS A 258 -14.45 -16.58 69.75
N LYS A 259 -13.62 -15.54 69.94
CA LYS A 259 -12.76 -15.41 71.13
C LYS A 259 -13.64 -15.18 72.36
N ARG A 260 -13.38 -15.93 73.42
CA ARG A 260 -13.67 -15.53 74.80
C ARG A 260 -12.38 -14.97 75.38
#